data_AF-A6R401-F1
#
_entry.id   AF-A6R401-F1
#
_cell.length_a   1.000
_cell.length_b   1.000
_cell.length_c   1.000
_cell.angle_alpha   90.00
_cell.angle_beta   90.00
_cell.angle_gamma   90.00
#
_symmetry.space_group_name_H-M   'P 1'
#
loop_
_entity.id
_entity.type
_entity.pdbx_description
1 polymer ?
#
loop_
_entity_poly.entity_id
_entity_poly.type
_entity_poly.pdbx_seq_one_letter_code
_entity_poly.pdbx_strand_id
1 'polypeptide(L)' 'MPPAGGYQPIQYKRNLPVRGFRPVYYLVGMHLIMAYGFYKVFLGIREQKRRKTATRSADTWRTKRGRST' A
#
# COMPACT_ATOMS: atom_id res chain seq x y z
N MET A 1 41.08 21.92 -47.17
CA MET A 1 40.36 20.62 -47.24
C MET A 1 40.40 19.96 -45.87
N PRO A 2 39.42 19.12 -45.49
CA PRO A 2 39.46 18.41 -44.20
C PRO A 2 40.70 17.51 -44.11
N PRO A 3 41.23 17.28 -42.89
CA PRO A 3 42.49 16.55 -42.68
C PRO A 3 42.41 15.12 -43.24
N ALA A 4 43.53 14.62 -43.79
CA ALA A 4 43.60 13.33 -44.49
C ALA A 4 43.14 12.11 -43.65
N GLY A 5 43.12 12.24 -42.31
CA GLY A 5 42.64 11.22 -41.37
C GLY A 5 41.16 11.32 -40.98
N GLY A 6 40.41 12.30 -41.48
CA GLY A 6 39.00 12.50 -41.14
C GLY A 6 38.74 12.95 -39.69
N TYR A 7 37.47 13.21 -39.35
CA TYR A 7 37.05 13.51 -37.98
C TYR A 7 36.75 12.22 -37.21
N GLN A 8 37.07 12.21 -35.92
CA GLN A 8 36.71 11.12 -35.01
C GLN A 8 35.19 10.91 -34.98
N PRO A 9 34.72 9.66 -34.84
CA PRO A 9 33.29 9.38 -34.78
C PRO A 9 32.67 10.00 -33.52
N ILE A 10 31.77 10.96 -33.73
CA ILE A 10 31.02 11.62 -32.67
C ILE A 10 29.82 10.73 -32.32
N GLN A 11 29.65 10.37 -31.05
CA GLN A 11 28.45 9.65 -30.59
C GLN A 11 27.24 10.60 -30.63
N TYR A 12 26.40 10.45 -31.66
CA TYR A 12 25.12 11.16 -31.81
C TYR A 12 23.94 10.43 -31.15
N LYS A 13 24.13 9.15 -30.74
CA LYS A 13 23.07 8.35 -30.11
C LYS A 13 22.92 8.69 -28.63
N ARG A 14 21.67 8.74 -28.19
CA ARG A 14 21.28 9.01 -26.80
C ARG A 14 21.68 7.83 -25.90
N ASN A 15 22.73 7.98 -25.10
CA ASN A 15 23.14 7.02 -24.09
C ASN A 15 22.37 7.23 -22.77
N LEU A 16 21.09 6.84 -22.75
CA LEU A 16 20.33 6.77 -21.50
C LEU A 16 20.24 5.30 -21.06
N PRO A 17 21.04 4.86 -20.09
CA PRO A 17 20.91 3.52 -19.56
C PRO A 17 19.59 3.40 -18.81
N VAL A 18 18.77 2.42 -19.19
CA VAL A 18 17.55 2.08 -18.45
C VAL A 18 17.99 1.47 -17.12
N ARG A 19 18.08 2.30 -16.09
CA ARG A 19 18.53 1.94 -14.74
C ARG A 19 17.30 1.78 -13.85
N GLY A 20 17.18 0.63 -13.19
CA GLY A 20 16.12 0.37 -12.21
C GLY A 20 15.74 -1.11 -12.13
N PHE A 21 14.96 -1.45 -11.11
CA PHE A 21 14.34 -2.77 -11.02
C PHE A 21 13.19 -2.89 -12.02
N ARG A 22 12.92 -4.11 -12.49
CA ARG A 22 11.79 -4.37 -13.38
C ARG A 22 10.48 -3.90 -12.70
N PRO A 23 9.51 -3.33 -13.43
CA PRO A 23 8.24 -2.81 -12.89
C PRO A 23 7.51 -3.80 -11.97
N VAL A 24 7.64 -5.09 -12.27
CA VAL A 24 7.05 -6.20 -11.50
C VAL A 24 7.45 -6.18 -10.02
N TYR A 25 8.71 -5.83 -9.71
CA TYR A 25 9.17 -5.83 -8.31
C TYR A 25 8.49 -4.73 -7.48
N TYR A 26 8.19 -3.58 -8.08
CA TYR A 26 7.43 -2.52 -7.41
C TYR A 26 5.99 -2.95 -7.11
N LEU A 27 5.35 -3.63 -8.05
CA LEU A 27 4.00 -4.16 -7.86
C LEU A 27 3.96 -5.19 -6.73
N VAL A 28 4.91 -6.14 -6.71
CA VAL A 28 5.02 -7.14 -5.65
C VAL A 28 5.30 -6.48 -4.30
N GLY A 29 6.25 -5.54 -4.23
CA GLY A 29 6.57 -4.82 -3.00
C GLY A 29 5.37 -4.06 -2.42
N MET A 30 4.61 -3.36 -3.28
CA MET A 30 3.40 -2.64 -2.86
C MET A 30 2.33 -3.61 -2.33
N HIS A 31 2.08 -4.72 -3.03
CA HIS A 31 1.07 -5.70 -2.62
C HIS A 31 1.42 -6.37 -1.30
N LEU A 32 2.70 -6.65 -1.04
CA LEU A 32 3.13 -7.23 0.23
C LEU A 32 2.89 -6.29 1.41
N ILE A 33 3.18 -5.00 1.24
CA ILE A 33 2.93 -3.98 2.27
C ILE A 33 1.43 -3.87 2.55
N MET A 34 0.62 -3.81 1.50
CA MET A 34 -0.85 -3.77 1.64
C MET A 34 -1.37 -5.02 2.35
N ALA A 35 -0.96 -6.21 1.91
CA ALA A 35 -1.39 -7.47 2.50
C ALA A 35 -1.05 -7.56 3.99
N TYR A 36 0.15 -7.12 4.38
CA TYR A 36 0.55 -7.06 5.79
C TYR A 36 -0.28 -6.06 6.59
N GLY A 37 -0.57 -4.88 6.02
CA GLY A 37 -1.46 -3.90 6.62
C GLY A 37 -2.87 -4.47 6.87
N PHE A 38 -3.45 -5.11 5.86
CA PHE A 38 -4.77 -5.74 5.97
C PHE A 38 -4.79 -6.87 7.02
N TYR A 39 -3.72 -7.66 7.13
CA TYR A 39 -3.62 -8.69 8.16
C TYR A 39 -3.74 -8.11 9.58
N LYS A 40 -3.06 -6.99 9.87
CA LYS A 40 -3.13 -6.32 11.17
C LYS A 40 -4.49 -5.70 11.45
N VAL A 41 -5.11 -5.07 10.45
CA VAL A 41 -6.46 -4.49 10.57
C VAL A 41 -7.50 -5.59 10.84
N PHE A 42 -7.39 -6.73 10.17
CA PHE A 42 -8.31 -7.85 10.35
C PHE A 42 -8.34 -8.36 11.79
N LEU A 43 -7.17 -8.44 12.44
CA LEU A 43 -7.07 -8.78 13.86
C LEU A 43 -7.77 -7.75 14.76
N GLY A 44 -7.58 -6.45 14.48
CA GLY A 44 -8.23 -5.37 15.24
C GLY A 44 -9.76 -5.34 15.12
N ILE A 45 -10.30 -5.60 13.92
CA ILE A 45 -11.75 -5.61 13.67
C ILE A 45 -12.46 -6.68 14.52
N ARG A 46 -11.84 -7.86 14.71
CA ARG A 46 -12.40 -8.94 15.53
C ARG A 46 -12.58 -8.52 16.98
N GLU A 47 -11.61 -7.79 17.52
CA GLU A 47 -11.66 -7.29 18.90
C GLU A 47 -12.68 -6.17 19.06
N GLN A 48 -12.74 -5.23 18.10
CA GLN A 48 -13.74 -4.17 18.12
C GLN A 48 -15.18 -4.71 18.02
N LYS A 49 -15.41 -5.75 17.21
CA LYS A 49 -16.73 -6.37 17.09
C LYS A 49 -17.20 -6.96 18.43
N ARG A 50 -16.32 -7.67 19.15
CA ARG A 50 -16.62 -8.24 20.47
C ARG A 50 -17.00 -7.15 21.49
N ARG A 51 -16.23 -6.06 21.53
CA ARG A 51 -16.51 -4.92 22.42
C ARG A 51 -17.84 -4.26 22.13
N LYS A 52 -18.14 -3.99 20.85
CA LYS A 52 -19.40 -3.35 20.44
C LYS A 52 -20.61 -4.19 20.83
N THR A 53 -20.53 -5.52 20.72
CA THR A 53 -21.62 -6.41 21.16
C THR A 53 -21.83 -6.33 22.68
N ALA A 54 -20.75 -6.28 23.48
CA ALA A 54 -20.83 -6.18 24.93
C ALA A 54 -21.37 -4.83 25.42
N THR A 55 -20.95 -3.72 24.81
CA THR A 55 -21.52 -2.39 25.10
C THR A 55 -22.99 -2.32 24.69
N ARG A 56 -23.32 -2.82 23.50
CA ARG A 56 -24.67 -2.79 22.96
C ARG A 56 -25.65 -3.58 23.82
N SER A 57 -25.27 -4.74 24.35
CA SER A 57 -26.13 -5.48 25.29
C SER A 57 -26.35 -4.67 26.57
N ALA A 58 -25.30 -4.10 27.16
CA ALA A 58 -25.40 -3.25 28.35
C ALA A 58 -26.32 -2.02 28.15
N ASP A 59 -26.24 -1.38 26.98
CA ASP A 59 -27.13 -0.26 26.63
C ASP A 59 -28.58 -0.69 26.45
N THR A 60 -28.84 -1.83 25.81
CA THR A 60 -30.22 -2.31 25.62
C THR A 60 -30.93 -2.60 26.96
N TRP A 61 -30.20 -3.09 27.97
CA TRP A 61 -30.72 -3.28 29.33
C TRP A 61 -30.93 -1.95 30.07
N ARG A 62 -30.12 -0.91 29.76
CA ARG A 62 -30.31 0.45 30.28
C ARG A 62 -31.56 1.10 29.67
N THR A 63 -31.76 1.00 28.36
CA THR A 63 -32.94 1.55 27.68
C THR A 63 -34.24 0.89 28.12
N LYS A 64 -34.25 -0.44 28.33
CA LYS A 64 -35.45 -1.14 28.83
C LYS A 64 -35.82 -0.79 30.27
N ARG A 65 -34.84 -0.49 31.15
CA ARG A 65 -35.10 -0.07 32.54
C ARG A 65 -35.68 1.33 32.69
N GLY A 66 -35.39 2.25 31.75
CA GLY A 66 -35.94 3.62 31.78
C GLY A 66 -37.29 3.79 31.07
N ARG A 67 -37.85 2.73 30.47
CA ARG A 67 -39.10 2.78 29.70
C ARG A 67 -40.29 2.15 30.44
N SER A 68 -40.15 1.80 31.73
CA SER A 68 -41.20 1.14 32.53
C SER A 68 -41.88 2.04 33.58
N THR A 69 -41.72 3.36 33.46
CA THR A 69 -42.46 4.40 34.21
C THR A 69 -43.24 5.23 33.23
#